data_AF-A0A6G0RVQ4-F1
#
_entry.id   AF-A0A6G0RVQ4-F1
#
_cell.length_a   1.000
_cell.length_b   1.000
_cell.length_c   1.000
_cell.angle_alpha   90.00
_cell.angle_beta   90.00
_cell.angle_gamma   90.00
#
_symmetry.space_group_name_H-M   'P 1'
#
loop_
_entity.id
_entity.type
_entity.pdbx_description
1 polymer ?
#
loop_
_entity_poly.entity_id
_entity_poly.type
_entity_poly.pdbx_seq_one_letter_code
_entity_poly.pdbx_strand_id
1 'polypeptide(L)'
;MNLTVFDAETMEMINAFQRSLFTTCCKMVSPMYSLSRQVADVLTAYLILHNPQMKELQADGLAVTRMEAAAVNTGSSFAELLAWSSHLAVCGNENPKPRQEAPHT
;
A
#
# COMPACT_ATOMS: atom_id res chain seq x y z
N MET A 1 -8.53 3.88 -2.94
CA MET A 1 -7.20 3.37 -3.32
C MET A 1 -7.20 1.85 -3.20
N ASN A 2 -6.70 1.11 -4.20
CA ASN A 2 -6.79 -0.34 -4.23
C ASN A 2 -5.47 -0.95 -4.73
N LEU A 3 -4.95 -1.96 -4.02
CA LEU A 3 -3.73 -2.68 -4.39
C LEU A 3 -3.94 -3.67 -5.54
N THR A 4 -5.17 -4.00 -5.93
CA THR A 4 -5.44 -4.92 -7.06
C THR A 4 -5.02 -4.37 -8.43
N VAL A 5 -4.44 -3.17 -8.48
CA VAL A 5 -3.86 -2.57 -9.70
C VAL A 5 -2.46 -3.12 -10.02
N PHE A 6 -1.86 -3.89 -9.10
CA PHE A 6 -0.57 -4.52 -9.27
C PHE A 6 -0.71 -5.95 -9.79
N ASP A 7 0.30 -6.42 -10.52
CA ASP A 7 0.43 -7.81 -10.93
C ASP A 7 0.71 -8.74 -9.73
N ALA A 8 0.66 -10.06 -9.96
CA ALA A 8 0.78 -11.05 -8.90
C ALA A 8 2.16 -11.03 -8.21
N GLU A 9 3.24 -10.83 -8.97
CA GLU A 9 4.61 -10.80 -8.44
C GLU A 9 4.80 -9.58 -7.53
N THR A 10 4.41 -8.41 -8.02
CA THR A 10 4.44 -7.16 -7.23
C THR A 10 3.55 -7.27 -5.99
N MET A 11 2.39 -7.90 -6.10
CA MET A 11 1.51 -8.13 -4.96
C MET A 11 2.13 -9.05 -3.90
N GLU A 12 2.92 -10.06 -4.26
CA GLU A 12 3.63 -10.88 -3.28
C GLU A 12 4.64 -10.05 -2.48
N MET A 13 5.39 -9.16 -3.14
CA MET A 13 6.31 -8.23 -2.49
C MET A 13 5.58 -7.27 -1.55
N ILE A 14 4.48 -6.66 -2.02
CA ILE A 14 3.66 -5.75 -1.21
C ILE A 14 3.04 -6.50 -0.01
N ASN A 15 2.61 -7.75 -0.18
CA ASN A 15 2.10 -8.56 0.92
C ASN A 15 3.19 -8.87 1.97
N ALA A 16 4.42 -9.18 1.54
CA ALA A 16 5.54 -9.36 2.46
C ALA A 16 5.84 -8.07 3.23
N PHE A 17 5.91 -6.95 2.51
CA PHE A 17 6.09 -5.61 3.07
C PHE A 17 5.01 -5.25 4.09
N GLN A 18 3.73 -5.47 3.75
CA GLN A 18 2.59 -5.25 4.64
C GLN A 18 2.69 -6.09 5.92
N ARG A 19 3.03 -7.38 5.79
CA ARG A 19 3.20 -8.27 6.95
C ARG A 19 4.30 -7.76 7.85
N SER A 20 5.42 -7.27 7.28
CA SER A 20 6.52 -6.65 8.04
C SER A 20 6.03 -5.44 8.83
N LEU A 21 5.32 -4.51 8.18
CA LEU A 21 4.76 -3.30 8.81
C LEU A 21 3.76 -3.57 9.94
N PHE A 22 2.84 -4.52 9.72
CA PHE A 22 1.72 -4.78 10.63
C PHE A 22 1.88 -6.10 11.41
N THR A 23 3.11 -6.58 11.59
CA THR A 23 3.41 -7.90 12.19
C THR A 23 2.64 -8.13 13.50
N THR A 24 2.63 -7.13 14.39
CA THR A 24 1.93 -7.17 15.69
C THR A 24 0.41 -7.02 15.57
N CYS A 25 -0.08 -6.29 14.58
CA CYS A 25 -1.51 -6.06 14.37
C CYS A 25 -2.22 -7.25 13.71
N CYS A 26 -1.49 -8.09 12.97
CA CYS A 26 -2.06 -9.26 12.27
C CYS A 26 -1.98 -10.57 13.08
N LYS A 27 -1.23 -10.60 14.20
CA LYS A 27 -1.01 -11.80 15.03
C LYS A 27 -1.54 -11.64 16.46
N MET A 28 -2.57 -10.81 16.65
CA MET A 28 -3.13 -10.60 17.99
C MET A 28 -3.92 -11.84 18.46
N VAL A 29 -3.83 -12.11 19.77
CA VAL A 29 -4.48 -13.27 20.41
C VAL A 29 -6.01 -13.20 20.28
N SER A 30 -6.57 -11.99 20.34
CA SER A 30 -8.00 -11.75 20.13
C SER A 30 -8.24 -11.26 18.70
N PRO A 31 -9.05 -11.97 17.89
CA PRO A 31 -9.41 -11.57 16.53
C PRO A 31 -10.10 -10.21 16.44
N MET A 32 -10.75 -9.76 17.53
CA MET A 32 -11.41 -8.45 17.58
C MET A 32 -10.42 -7.27 17.49
N TYR A 33 -9.17 -7.49 17.88
CA TYR A 33 -8.11 -6.49 17.80
C TYR A 33 -7.18 -6.71 16.60
N SER A 34 -7.36 -7.82 15.88
CA SER A 34 -6.58 -8.11 14.67
C SER A 34 -7.03 -7.22 13.52
N LEU A 35 -6.06 -6.62 12.84
CA LEU A 35 -6.32 -5.83 11.66
C LEU A 35 -6.88 -6.74 10.55
N SER A 36 -8.05 -6.38 9.99
CA SER A 36 -8.58 -7.10 8.84
C SER A 36 -7.71 -6.88 7.61
N ARG A 37 -7.66 -7.85 6.72
CA ARG A 37 -6.87 -7.76 5.48
C ARG A 37 -7.24 -6.55 4.64
N GLN A 38 -8.54 -6.27 4.50
CA GLN A 38 -9.01 -5.12 3.73
C GLN A 38 -8.51 -3.79 4.30
N VAL A 39 -8.52 -3.63 5.63
CA VAL A 39 -8.00 -2.41 6.27
C VAL A 39 -6.49 -2.32 6.10
N ALA A 40 -5.76 -3.44 6.25
CA ALA A 40 -4.33 -3.49 6.01
C ALA A 40 -3.98 -3.09 4.57
N ASP A 41 -4.71 -3.59 3.58
CA ASP A 41 -4.50 -3.27 2.15
C ASP A 41 -4.69 -1.77 1.88
N VAL A 42 -5.74 -1.17 2.44
CA VAL A 42 -5.97 0.28 2.31
C VAL A 42 -4.85 1.08 2.96
N LEU A 43 -4.49 0.76 4.21
CA LEU A 43 -3.42 1.47 4.93
C LEU A 43 -2.07 1.33 4.20
N THR A 44 -1.73 0.14 3.72
CA THR A 44 -0.53 -0.09 2.91
C THR A 44 -0.54 0.76 1.65
N ALA A 45 -1.65 0.82 0.92
CA ALA A 45 -1.73 1.61 -0.30
C ALA A 45 -1.51 3.10 -0.03
N TYR A 46 -2.08 3.65 1.04
CA TYR A 46 -1.87 5.04 1.43
C TYR A 46 -0.43 5.33 1.86
N LEU A 47 0.16 4.44 2.67
CA LEU A 47 1.55 4.58 3.09
C LEU A 47 2.48 4.60 1.87
N ILE A 48 2.32 3.65 0.94
CA ILE A 48 3.12 3.58 -0.30
C ILE A 48 2.92 4.85 -1.13
N LEU A 49 1.67 5.24 -1.41
CA LEU A 49 1.34 6.42 -2.23
C LEU A 49 1.98 7.71 -1.69
N HIS A 50 1.96 7.89 -0.37
CA HIS A 50 2.41 9.14 0.25
C HIS A 50 3.85 9.08 0.77
N ASN A 51 4.54 7.94 0.63
CA ASN A 51 5.92 7.79 1.05
C ASN A 51 6.87 8.87 0.50
N PRO A 52 6.82 9.25 -0.80
CA PRO A 52 7.69 10.31 -1.32
C PRO A 52 7.48 11.64 -0.58
N GLN A 53 6.22 12.03 -0.39
CA GLN A 53 5.85 13.29 0.27
C GLN A 53 6.23 13.28 1.76
N MET A 54 6.01 12.16 2.45
CA MET A 54 6.43 12.00 3.84
C MET A 54 7.96 12.12 3.98
N LYS A 55 8.72 11.59 3.02
CA LYS A 55 10.19 11.68 3.02
C LYS A 55 10.70 13.07 2.71
N GLU A 56 10.06 13.80 1.79
CA GLU A 56 10.36 15.21 1.53
C GLU A 56 10.10 16.09 2.77
N LEU A 57 9.00 15.82 3.48
CA LEU A 57 8.63 16.56 4.68
C LEU A 57 9.58 16.27 5.84
N GLN A 58 9.85 14.99 6.11
CA GLN A 58 10.70 14.56 7.21
C GLN A 58 11.32 13.18 6.91
N ALA A 59 12.51 13.17 6.32
CA ALA A 59 13.20 11.94 5.91
C ALA A 59 13.57 11.01 7.08
N ASP A 60 13.83 11.56 8.28
CA ASP A 60 14.11 10.82 9.51
C ASP A 60 12.85 10.52 10.33
N GLY A 61 11.67 10.82 9.78
CA GLY A 61 10.40 10.60 10.44
C GLY A 61 10.16 9.11 10.67
N LEU A 62 9.58 8.78 11.83
CA LEU A 62 9.36 7.39 12.26
C LEU A 62 8.63 6.54 11.21
N ALA A 63 7.66 7.13 10.49
CA ALA A 63 6.93 6.43 9.43
C ALA A 63 7.85 6.05 8.25
N VAL A 64 8.65 7.00 7.75
CA VAL A 64 9.60 6.79 6.64
C VAL A 64 10.64 5.74 7.03
N THR A 65 11.24 5.87 8.22
CA THR A 65 12.22 4.89 8.71
C THR A 65 11.63 3.49 8.82
N ARG A 66 10.39 3.35 9.29
CA ARG A 66 9.72 2.04 9.38
C ARG A 66 9.39 1.46 8.01
N MET A 67 8.99 2.28 7.06
CA MET A 67 8.74 1.84 5.69
C MET A 67 10.01 1.37 5.01
N GLU A 68 11.11 2.12 5.13
CA GLU A 68 12.40 1.71 4.57
C GLU A 68 12.93 0.43 5.21
N ALA A 69 12.86 0.32 6.54
CA ALA A 69 13.25 -0.90 7.24
C ALA A 69 12.37 -2.10 6.82
N ALA A 70 11.06 -1.91 6.67
CA ALA A 70 10.17 -2.96 6.23
C ALA A 70 10.48 -3.43 4.81
N ALA A 71 10.76 -2.51 3.89
CA ALA A 71 11.15 -2.83 2.51
C ALA A 71 12.47 -3.62 2.48
N VAL A 72 13.50 -3.15 3.19
CA VAL A 72 14.79 -3.85 3.27
C VAL A 72 14.63 -5.26 3.84
N ASN A 73 13.83 -5.42 4.90
CA ASN A 73 13.57 -6.72 5.52
C ASN A 73 12.86 -7.71 4.58
N THR A 74 12.16 -7.22 3.56
CA THR A 74 11.41 -8.04 2.60
C THR A 74 12.11 -8.14 1.25
N GLY A 75 13.37 -7.71 1.16
CA GLY A 75 14.15 -7.74 -0.08
C GLY A 75 13.76 -6.68 -1.10
N SER A 76 12.90 -5.74 -0.71
CA SER A 76 12.51 -4.60 -1.53
C SER A 76 13.41 -3.39 -1.27
N SER A 77 13.54 -2.54 -2.26
CA SER A 77 14.34 -1.33 -2.29
C SER A 77 13.46 -0.10 -2.17
N PHE A 78 14.09 1.03 -1.84
CA PHE A 78 13.40 2.33 -1.88
C PHE A 78 12.94 2.70 -3.30
N ALA A 79 13.66 2.28 -4.33
CA ALA A 79 13.27 2.51 -5.72
C ALA A 79 11.97 1.78 -6.07
N GLU A 80 11.76 0.56 -5.55
CA GLU A 80 10.50 -0.17 -5.73
C GLU A 80 9.34 0.50 -5.00
N LEU A 81 9.55 1.01 -3.77
CA LEU A 81 8.54 1.81 -3.07
C LEU A 81 8.13 3.05 -3.90
N LEU A 82 9.08 3.74 -4.54
CA LEU A 82 8.80 4.87 -5.42
C LEU A 82 8.06 4.43 -6.69
N ALA A 83 8.43 3.30 -7.28
CA ALA A 83 7.75 2.75 -8.44
C ALA A 83 6.30 2.41 -8.11
N TRP A 84 6.04 1.74 -6.97
CA TRP A 84 4.70 1.43 -6.50
C TRP A 84 3.88 2.68 -6.20
N SER A 85 4.49 3.69 -5.57
CA SER A 85 3.86 4.99 -5.32
C SER A 85 3.43 5.67 -6.62
N SER A 86 4.31 5.66 -7.63
CA SER A 86 4.04 6.29 -8.92
C SER A 86 2.91 5.56 -9.65
N HIS A 87 2.92 4.22 -9.64
CA HIS A 87 1.85 3.40 -10.22
C HIS A 87 0.49 3.66 -9.56
N LEU A 88 0.45 3.70 -8.22
CA LEU A 88 -0.77 4.03 -7.48
C LEU A 88 -1.30 5.44 -7.79
N ALA A 89 -0.41 6.42 -7.99
CA ALA A 89 -0.80 7.77 -8.36
C ALA A 89 -1.45 7.82 -9.76
N VAL A 90 -0.94 7.03 -10.71
CA VAL A 90 -1.53 6.93 -12.06
C VAL A 90 -2.89 6.24 -12.01
N CYS A 91 -2.95 5.04 -11.43
CA CYS A 91 -4.19 4.25 -11.39
C CYS A 91 -5.26 4.86 -10.47
N GLY A 92 -4.87 5.62 -9.43
CA GLY A 92 -5.81 6.30 -8.53
C GLY A 92 -6.51 7.52 -9.16
N ASN A 93 -5.94 8.07 -10.23
CA ASN A 93 -6.49 9.21 -10.97
C ASN A 93 -7.38 8.80 -12.15
N GLU A 94 -7.48 7.49 -12.45
CA GLU A 94 -8.45 6.98 -13.40
C GLU A 94 -9.85 7.05 -12.76
N ASN A 95 -10.55 8.16 -13.01
CA ASN A 95 -11.97 8.33 -12.67
C ASN A 95 -12.79 7.10 -13.12
N PRO A 96 -13.81 6.66 -12.35
CA PRO A 96 -14.67 5.59 -12.79
C PRO A 96 -15.27 5.96 -14.15
N LYS A 97 -15.04 5.11 -15.15
CA LYS A 97 -15.68 5.21 -16.48
C LYS A 97 -17.16 5.59 -16.29
N PRO A 98 -17.70 6.58 -17.03
CA PRO A 98 -19.12 6.88 -16.94
C PRO A 98 -19.88 5.58 -17.16
N ARG A 99 -20.74 5.21 -16.21
CA ARG A 99 -21.66 4.09 -16.42
C ARG A 99 -22.44 4.44 -17.68
N GLN A 100 -22.25 3.67 -18.74
CA GLN A 100 -23.17 3.76 -19.88
C GLN A 100 -24.53 3.35 -19.31
N GLU A 101 -25.41 4.34 -19.11
CA GLU A 101 -26.83 4.08 -18.88
C GLU A 101 -27.31 3.27 -20.08
N ALA A 102 -27.73 2.04 -19.83
CA ALA A 102 -28.38 1.23 -20.84
C ALA A 102 -29.63 2.00 -21.32
N PRO A 103 -29.90 2.07 -22.63
CA PRO A 103 -31.08 2.75 -23.12
C PRO A 103 -32.32 2.07 -22.54
N HIS A 104 -33.09 2.82 -21.75
CA HIS A 104 -34.46 2.45 -21.44
C HIS A 104 -35.33 2.82 -22.64
N THR A 105 -35.40 1.96 -23.65
CA THR A 105 -36.63 1.73 -24.44
C THR A 105 -36.51 0.46 -25.29
#